data_AF-A0A0D2KH51-F1
#
_entry.id   AF-A0A0D2KH51-F1
#
_cell.length_a   1.000
_cell.length_b   1.000
_cell.length_c   1.000
_cell.angle_alpha   90.00
_cell.angle_beta   90.00
_cell.angle_gamma   90.00
#
_symmetry.space_group_name_H-M   'P 1'
#
loop_
_entity.id
_entity.type
_entity.pdbx_description
1 polymer ?
#
loop_
_entity_poly.entity_id
_entity_poly.type
_entity_poly.pdbx_seq_one_letter_code
_entity_poly.pdbx_strand_id
1 'polypeptide(L)'
;MKLQLGLLTVATCVLGAAAGLSYENLLRHCLNAQDNSTYVSVQYAGLTDIVDYVYGECYPYQLGADLAQKAVFCRSVTCYSNPNPNCTGGAVPPIPVPVPAGLTLVNVADFVQYIGQGATCWPNALPI
;
A
#
# COMPACT_ATOMS: atom_id res chain seq x y z
N MET A 1 10.27 38.83 50.97
CA MET A 1 9.27 38.05 50.19
C MET A 1 9.84 37.75 48.82
N LYS A 2 10.22 36.49 48.54
CA LYS A 2 10.54 36.01 47.19
C LYS A 2 9.78 34.68 47.01
N LEU A 3 8.79 34.70 46.13
CA LEU A 3 7.89 33.60 45.80
C LEU A 3 8.68 32.53 45.04
N GLN A 4 8.64 31.27 45.50
CA GLN A 4 9.08 30.12 44.72
C GLN A 4 7.96 29.74 43.74
N LEU A 5 8.28 29.75 42.44
CA LEU A 5 7.38 29.26 41.39
C LEU A 5 7.83 27.84 41.01
N GLY A 6 7.08 26.83 41.48
CA GLY A 6 7.28 25.44 41.11
C GLY A 6 6.87 25.20 39.66
N LEU A 7 7.80 24.73 38.83
CA LEU A 7 7.49 24.20 37.51
C LEU A 7 6.90 22.78 37.68
N LEU A 8 5.59 22.64 37.44
CA LEU A 8 4.98 21.35 37.17
C LEU A 8 5.30 20.94 35.73
N THR A 9 6.20 19.99 35.56
CA THR A 9 6.47 19.38 34.25
C THR A 9 5.31 18.44 33.91
N VAL A 10 4.37 18.90 33.09
CA VAL A 10 3.31 18.04 32.54
C VAL A 10 3.95 17.15 31.49
N ALA A 11 4.13 15.87 31.83
CA ALA A 11 4.52 14.85 30.86
C ALA A 11 3.36 14.60 29.89
N THR A 12 3.38 15.27 28.74
CA THR A 12 2.48 14.95 27.63
C THR A 12 2.90 13.62 27.02
N CYS A 13 2.24 12.54 27.45
CA CYS A 13 2.30 11.26 26.77
C CYS A 13 1.53 11.41 25.45
N VAL A 14 2.26 11.69 24.36
CA VAL A 14 1.67 11.63 23.02
C VAL A 14 1.50 10.16 22.70
N LEU A 15 0.32 9.63 23.01
CA LEU A 15 -0.17 8.37 22.46
C LEU A 15 -0.32 8.58 20.95
N GLY A 16 0.74 8.25 20.21
CA GLY A 16 0.70 8.12 18.76
C GLY A 16 -0.26 6.99 18.41
N ALA A 17 -1.53 7.32 18.21
CA ALA A 17 -2.46 6.42 17.54
C ALA A 17 -1.88 6.19 16.14
N ALA A 18 -1.43 4.98 15.86
CA ALA A 18 -1.21 4.51 14.50
C ALA A 18 -2.58 4.43 13.80
N ALA A 19 -3.12 5.59 13.43
CA ALA A 19 -4.32 5.70 12.64
C ALA A 19 -3.94 5.26 11.22
N GLY A 20 -4.04 3.96 10.96
CA GLY A 20 -3.87 3.44 9.60
C GLY A 20 -4.77 4.23 8.66
N LEU A 21 -4.21 4.74 7.56
CA LEU A 21 -4.93 5.58 6.60
C LEU A 21 -6.27 4.96 6.20
N SER A 22 -7.32 5.78 6.24
CA SER A 22 -8.65 5.38 5.76
C SER A 22 -8.59 5.09 4.27
N TYR A 23 -9.49 4.22 3.79
CA TYR A 23 -9.66 3.92 2.36
C TYR A 23 -9.70 5.20 1.52
N GLU A 24 -10.52 6.17 1.92
CA GLU A 24 -10.70 7.43 1.21
C GLU A 24 -9.40 8.23 1.09
N ASN A 25 -8.57 8.24 2.14
CA ASN A 25 -7.29 8.94 2.10
C ASN A 25 -6.28 8.25 1.19
N LEU A 26 -6.24 6.93 1.21
CA LEU A 26 -5.34 6.15 0.34
C LEU A 26 -5.79 6.21 -1.14
N LEU A 27 -7.10 6.15 -1.41
CA LEU A 27 -7.65 6.34 -2.75
C LEU A 27 -7.37 7.75 -3.27
N ARG A 28 -7.62 8.77 -2.46
CA ARG A 28 -7.35 10.17 -2.82
C ARG A 28 -5.86 10.41 -3.06
N HIS A 29 -4.98 9.75 -2.30
CA HIS A 29 -3.55 9.78 -2.56
C HIS A 29 -3.22 9.20 -3.93
N CYS A 30 -3.71 7.99 -4.23
CA CYS A 30 -3.51 7.32 -5.52
C CYS A 30 -4.01 8.16 -6.70
N LEU A 31 -5.22 8.75 -6.59
CA LEU A 31 -5.80 9.59 -7.63
C LEU A 31 -5.04 10.91 -7.84
N ASN A 32 -4.35 11.42 -6.82
CA ASN A 32 -3.59 12.66 -6.85
C ASN A 32 -2.08 12.42 -7.05
N ALA A 33 -1.65 11.18 -7.25
CA ALA A 33 -0.26 10.87 -7.56
C ALA A 33 0.18 11.68 -8.79
N GLN A 34 1.42 12.17 -8.76
CA GLN A 34 1.92 13.13 -9.75
C GLN A 34 1.92 12.59 -11.19
N ASP A 35 1.87 11.27 -11.37
CA ASP A 35 1.89 10.60 -12.66
C ASP A 35 0.56 9.88 -12.93
N ASN A 36 0.04 10.02 -14.15
CA ASN A 36 -1.11 9.27 -14.64
C ASN A 36 -0.82 7.77 -14.83
N SER A 37 0.43 7.35 -14.67
CA SER A 37 0.86 5.95 -14.70
C SER A 37 0.73 5.23 -13.35
N THR A 38 0.54 5.96 -12.24
CA THR A 38 0.31 5.36 -10.92
C THR A 38 -1.02 4.63 -10.91
N TYR A 39 -1.00 3.35 -10.58
CA TYR A 39 -2.18 2.49 -10.60
C TYR A 39 -2.58 1.96 -9.23
N VAL A 40 -1.62 1.86 -8.30
CA VAL A 40 -1.84 1.38 -6.93
C VAL A 40 -1.03 2.18 -5.94
N SER A 41 -1.63 2.48 -4.80
CA SER A 41 -0.98 3.05 -3.62
C SER A 41 -1.09 2.09 -2.45
N VAL A 42 0.00 1.92 -1.72
CA VAL A 42 0.17 0.85 -0.74
C VAL A 42 0.62 1.41 0.59
N GLN A 43 -0.04 1.00 1.67
CA GLN A 43 0.42 1.19 3.02
C GLN A 43 1.04 -0.11 3.55
N TYR A 44 2.32 -0.06 3.92
CA TYR A 44 3.00 -1.14 4.61
C TYR A 44 2.87 -0.99 6.12
N ALA A 45 2.80 -2.12 6.86
CA ALA A 45 2.49 -2.12 8.29
C ALA A 45 3.52 -1.42 9.17
N GLY A 46 4.80 -1.45 8.80
CA GLY A 46 5.88 -0.75 9.53
C GLY A 46 6.28 0.60 8.94
N LEU A 47 5.66 1.02 7.84
CA LEU A 47 5.90 2.32 7.23
C LEU A 47 4.75 3.28 7.56
N THR A 48 5.08 4.56 7.74
CA THR A 48 4.09 5.64 7.87
C THR A 48 3.74 6.25 6.52
N ASP A 49 4.67 6.20 5.57
CA ASP A 49 4.50 6.71 4.22
C ASP A 49 3.68 5.76 3.35
N ILE A 50 3.00 6.33 2.37
CA ILE A 50 2.32 5.61 1.29
C ILE A 50 3.35 5.41 0.17
N VAL A 51 3.39 4.20 -0.38
CA VAL A 51 4.23 3.87 -1.53
C VAL A 51 3.35 3.69 -2.76
N ASP A 52 3.65 4.45 -3.81
CA ASP A 52 2.97 4.39 -5.09
C ASP A 52 3.73 3.50 -6.06
N TYR A 53 2.99 2.75 -6.88
CA TYR A 53 3.55 1.94 -7.96
C TYR A 53 2.94 2.33 -9.30
N VAL A 54 3.81 2.44 -10.31
CA VAL A 54 3.44 2.76 -11.69
C VAL A 54 3.31 1.51 -12.55
N TYR A 55 2.63 1.61 -13.69
CA TYR A 55 2.47 0.48 -14.60
C TYR A 55 3.80 -0.20 -14.97
N GLY A 56 3.82 -1.53 -14.93
CA GLY A 56 5.01 -2.33 -15.20
C GLY A 56 6.02 -2.38 -14.05
N GLU A 57 5.81 -1.63 -12.97
CA GLU A 57 6.61 -1.72 -11.76
C GLU A 57 6.26 -2.98 -10.94
N CYS A 58 7.25 -3.48 -10.21
CA CYS A 58 7.04 -4.54 -9.23
C CYS A 58 6.37 -3.96 -7.99
N TYR A 59 5.14 -4.39 -7.72
CA TYR A 59 4.48 -4.19 -6.44
C TYR A 59 4.74 -5.41 -5.53
N PRO A 60 5.68 -5.34 -4.56
CA PRO A 60 5.95 -6.41 -3.63
C PRO A 60 4.92 -6.44 -2.48
N TYR A 61 4.45 -7.61 -2.08
CA TYR A 61 3.57 -7.72 -0.91
C TYR A 61 4.31 -7.61 0.42
N GLN A 62 5.64 -7.64 0.37
CA GLN A 62 6.52 -7.39 1.49
C GLN A 62 7.68 -6.49 1.05
N LEU A 63 7.84 -5.35 1.71
CA LEU A 63 8.95 -4.43 1.49
C LEU A 63 9.91 -4.51 2.68
N GLY A 64 11.03 -5.21 2.51
CA GLY A 64 11.94 -5.50 3.61
C GLY A 64 11.29 -6.40 4.66
N ALA A 65 11.10 -5.90 5.88
CA ALA A 65 10.41 -6.61 6.96
C ALA A 65 8.90 -6.31 7.03
N ASP A 66 8.42 -5.34 6.24
CA ASP A 66 7.08 -4.79 6.37
C ASP A 66 6.12 -5.39 5.35
N LEU A 67 5.00 -5.93 5.83
CA LEU A 67 3.95 -6.50 4.98
C LEU A 67 3.01 -5.41 4.48
N ALA A 68 2.53 -5.56 3.25
CA ALA A 68 1.50 -4.70 2.69
C ALA A 68 0.20 -4.85 3.49
N GLN A 69 -0.15 -3.81 4.25
CA GLN A 69 -1.32 -3.78 5.11
C GLN A 69 -2.58 -3.41 4.32
N LYS A 70 -2.45 -2.45 3.40
CA LYS A 70 -3.54 -1.98 2.53
C LYS A 70 -2.99 -1.61 1.17
N ALA A 71 -3.72 -1.92 0.10
CA ALA A 71 -3.44 -1.42 -1.23
C ALA A 71 -4.74 -0.95 -1.88
N VAL A 72 -4.72 0.22 -2.51
CA VAL A 72 -5.86 0.74 -3.28
C VAL A 72 -5.45 0.90 -4.72
N PHE A 73 -6.21 0.28 -5.62
CA PHE A 73 -6.04 0.41 -7.05
C PHE A 73 -6.89 1.59 -7.53
N CYS A 74 -6.28 2.70 -7.92
CA CYS A 74 -7.03 3.84 -8.49
C CYS A 74 -7.25 3.73 -9.99
N ARG A 75 -6.69 2.70 -10.64
CA ARG A 75 -6.86 2.44 -12.07
C ARG A 75 -7.08 0.96 -12.32
N SER A 76 -7.80 0.64 -13.38
CA SER A 76 -8.04 -0.73 -13.79
C SER A 76 -6.78 -1.34 -14.41
N VAL A 77 -6.43 -2.54 -13.95
CA VAL A 77 -5.19 -3.22 -14.34
C VAL A 77 -5.36 -4.71 -14.50
N THR A 78 -4.46 -5.27 -15.29
CA THR A 78 -4.28 -6.71 -15.41
C THR A 78 -2.95 -7.05 -14.73
N CYS A 79 -3.02 -7.77 -13.62
CA CYS A 79 -1.87 -8.12 -12.79
C CYS A 79 -1.34 -9.53 -13.07
N TYR A 80 -0.02 -9.64 -13.02
CA TYR A 80 0.74 -10.87 -13.20
C TYR A 80 1.46 -11.15 -11.88
N SER A 81 1.10 -12.26 -11.25
CA SER A 81 1.67 -12.72 -10.00
C SER A 81 3.09 -13.24 -10.16
N ASN A 82 3.98 -12.85 -9.26
CA ASN A 82 5.36 -13.32 -9.21
C ASN A 82 5.57 -14.14 -7.92
N PRO A 83 6.32 -15.26 -7.95
CA PRO A 83 6.52 -16.12 -6.80
C PRO A 83 7.41 -15.49 -5.73
N ASN A 84 8.32 -14.60 -6.14
CA ASN A 84 9.29 -13.96 -5.26
C ASN A 84 8.92 -12.50 -4.99
N PRO A 85 9.27 -11.94 -3.82
CA PRO A 85 8.89 -10.59 -3.42
C PRO A 85 9.62 -9.53 -4.25
N ASN A 86 10.76 -9.84 -4.84
CA ASN A 86 11.46 -8.99 -5.81
C ASN A 86 10.85 -9.09 -7.24
N CYS A 87 9.65 -9.62 -7.38
CA CYS A 87 8.98 -9.92 -8.65
C CYS A 87 9.80 -10.75 -9.66
N THR A 88 10.66 -11.65 -9.16
CA THR A 88 11.37 -12.62 -9.99
C THR A 88 10.70 -13.99 -9.95
N GLY A 89 11.16 -14.92 -10.79
CA GLY A 89 10.69 -16.30 -10.80
C GLY A 89 9.52 -16.58 -11.74
N GLY A 90 9.11 -15.58 -12.54
CA GLY A 90 8.11 -15.73 -13.60
C GLY A 90 6.67 -15.74 -13.11
N ALA A 91 5.73 -15.84 -14.04
CA ALA A 91 4.29 -15.82 -13.75
C ALA A 91 3.83 -17.12 -13.05
N VAL A 92 3.20 -17.04 -11.87
CA VAL A 92 2.53 -18.18 -11.20
C VAL A 92 1.05 -18.25 -11.58
N PRO A 93 0.54 -19.36 -12.15
CA PRO A 93 -0.87 -19.48 -12.52
C PRO A 93 -1.84 -19.38 -11.32
N PRO A 94 -3.08 -18.89 -11.52
CA PRO A 94 -3.65 -18.42 -12.78
C PRO A 94 -3.31 -16.96 -13.06
N ILE A 95 -2.67 -16.71 -14.19
CA ILE A 95 -2.34 -15.38 -14.70
C ILE A 95 -2.89 -15.26 -16.12
N PRO A 96 -3.49 -14.12 -16.48
CA PRO A 96 -3.50 -12.87 -15.71
C PRO A 96 -4.79 -12.59 -14.90
N VAL A 97 -4.67 -11.78 -13.84
CA VAL A 97 -5.78 -11.40 -12.94
C VAL A 97 -6.26 -9.97 -13.23
N PRO A 98 -7.52 -9.78 -13.67
CA PRO A 98 -8.10 -8.45 -13.82
C PRO A 98 -8.45 -7.83 -12.46
N VAL A 99 -8.08 -6.57 -12.26
CA VAL A 99 -8.39 -5.77 -11.07
C VAL A 99 -9.07 -4.46 -11.52
N PRO A 100 -10.32 -4.21 -11.12
CA PRO A 100 -11.00 -2.95 -11.42
C PRO A 100 -10.45 -1.82 -10.54
N ALA A 101 -10.58 -0.58 -11.01
CA ALA A 101 -10.31 0.59 -10.18
C ALA A 101 -11.25 0.67 -8.98
N GLY A 102 -10.79 1.38 -7.94
CA GLY A 102 -11.48 1.50 -6.65
C GLY A 102 -11.34 0.28 -5.74
N LEU A 103 -10.82 -0.86 -6.24
CA LEU A 103 -10.60 -2.04 -5.42
C LEU A 103 -9.58 -1.74 -4.32
N THR A 104 -9.92 -2.16 -3.10
CA THR A 104 -8.99 -2.14 -1.96
C THR A 104 -8.71 -3.54 -1.51
N LEU A 105 -7.43 -3.88 -1.42
CA LEU A 105 -6.97 -5.09 -0.78
C LEU A 105 -6.53 -4.73 0.64
N VAL A 106 -7.32 -5.16 1.61
CA VAL A 106 -6.97 -5.08 3.03
C VAL A 106 -6.29 -6.38 3.42
N ASN A 107 -5.16 -6.30 4.10
CA ASN A 107 -4.31 -7.42 4.47
C ASN A 107 -3.87 -8.24 3.26
N VAL A 108 -3.13 -7.60 2.35
CA VAL A 108 -2.64 -8.21 1.11
C VAL A 108 -1.85 -9.49 1.40
N ALA A 109 -1.19 -9.57 2.57
CA ALA A 109 -0.46 -10.72 3.11
C ALA A 109 -1.24 -12.05 3.12
N ASP A 110 -2.56 -12.03 3.37
CA ASP A 110 -3.36 -13.25 3.44
C ASP A 110 -3.67 -13.83 2.05
N PHE A 111 -3.65 -13.01 1.00
CA PHE A 111 -3.85 -13.47 -0.37
C PHE A 111 -2.56 -14.03 -0.99
N VAL A 112 -1.39 -13.61 -0.50
CA VAL A 112 -0.02 -13.94 -1.00
C VAL A 112 0.19 -15.44 -1.22
N GLN A 113 -0.36 -16.27 -0.34
CA GLN A 113 -0.19 -17.73 -0.44
C GLN A 113 -0.84 -18.32 -1.70
N TYR A 114 -1.86 -17.66 -2.25
CA TYR A 114 -2.60 -18.10 -3.43
C TYR A 114 -2.23 -17.36 -4.72
N ILE A 115 -1.66 -16.16 -4.62
CA ILE A 115 -1.36 -15.29 -5.78
C ILE A 115 0.12 -14.86 -5.86
N GLY A 116 1.05 -15.51 -5.17
CA GLY A 116 2.48 -15.17 -5.20
C GLY A 116 2.89 -14.05 -4.23
N GLN A 117 4.17 -13.66 -4.25
CA GLN A 117 4.78 -12.69 -3.31
C GLN A 117 4.89 -11.25 -3.83
N GLY A 118 4.53 -11.02 -5.08
CA GLY A 118 4.38 -9.68 -5.64
C GLY A 118 3.58 -9.73 -6.94
N ALA A 119 3.25 -8.57 -7.47
CA ALA A 119 2.53 -8.43 -8.72
C ALA A 119 3.14 -7.36 -9.63
N THR A 120 3.12 -7.62 -10.93
CA THR A 120 3.41 -6.61 -11.95
C THR A 120 2.14 -6.38 -12.74
N CYS A 121 1.67 -5.13 -12.80
CA CYS A 121 0.38 -4.83 -13.38
C CYS A 121 0.49 -3.89 -14.57
N TRP A 122 -0.34 -4.13 -15.57
CA TRP A 122 -0.41 -3.38 -16.81
C TRP A 122 -1.79 -2.76 -17.01
N PRO A 123 -1.91 -1.63 -17.73
CA PRO A 123 -3.20 -1.03 -18.03
C PRO A 123 -4.11 -2.03 -18.74
N ASN A 124 -5.40 -1.97 -18.46
CA ASN A 124 -6.41 -2.71 -19.21
C ASN A 124 -7.62 -1.82 -19.53
N ALA A 125 -8.52 -2.35 -20.35
CA ALA A 125 -9.73 -1.64 -20.78
C ALA A 125 -10.94 -1.95 -19.88
N LEU A 126 -10.73 -2.42 -18.63
CA LEU A 126 -11.85 -2.62 -17.72
C LEU A 126 -12.35 -1.26 -17.22
N PRO A 127 -13.67 -1.08 -17.10
CA PRO A 127 -14.24 0.15 -16.60
C PRO A 127 -13.69 0.49 -15.22
N ILE A 128 -13.49 1.79 -15.01
CA ILE A 128 -13.22 2.43 -13.72
C ILE A 128 -14.50 2.55 -12.90
#